data_AF-A0A3C2DBS9-F1
#
_entry.id   AF-A0A3C2DBS9-F1
#
_cell.length_a   1.000
_cell.length_b   1.000
_cell.length_c   1.000
_cell.angle_alpha   90.00
_cell.angle_beta   90.00
_cell.angle_gamma   90.00
#
_symmetry.space_group_name_H-M   'P 1'
#
loop_
_entity.id
_entity.type
_entity.pdbx_description
1 polymer ?
#
loop_
_entity_poly.entity_id
_entity_poly.type
_entity_poly.pdbx_seq_one_letter_code
_entity_poly.pdbx_strand_id
1 'polypeptide(L)'
;MESQRIHILLQKYFEAESSLDEENELITYFTSGEVDENLKKYVPMFSGMKELSANENPDLGDDLMNFILESEHKEKVKYRWMWQMVTGIAASVIVVILSVNYYNSRTQWKDTFTDPQKAYAEASKTLEFVAGKYNKGLAQLNPIGKIENATDPLNSGLSFLNKGFGRMNEVETLNKKFKKE
;
A
#
# COMPACT_ATOMS: atom_id res chain seq x y z
N MET A 1 -12.33 45.72 -38.87
CA MET A 1 -10.87 45.67 -38.62
C MET A 1 -10.58 45.29 -37.17
N GLU A 2 -11.29 45.84 -36.18
CA GLU A 2 -11.20 45.47 -34.74
C GLU A 2 -11.30 43.94 -34.47
N SER A 3 -12.30 43.24 -35.03
CA SER A 3 -12.54 41.81 -34.75
C SER A 3 -11.35 40.90 -35.11
N GLN A 4 -10.64 41.15 -36.22
CA GLN A 4 -9.46 40.36 -36.62
C GLN A 4 -8.29 40.50 -35.65
N ARG A 5 -8.12 41.69 -35.05
CA ARG A 5 -7.06 41.93 -34.05
C ARG A 5 -7.31 41.13 -32.78
N ILE A 6 -8.55 41.11 -32.28
CA ILE A 6 -8.92 40.32 -31.10
C ILE A 6 -8.70 38.82 -31.31
N HIS A 7 -8.97 38.31 -32.52
CA HIS A 7 -8.67 36.92 -32.87
C HIS A 7 -7.17 36.60 -32.78
N ILE A 8 -6.30 37.50 -33.26
CA ILE A 8 -4.84 37.32 -33.17
C ILE A 8 -4.38 37.37 -31.71
N LEU A 9 -4.92 38.30 -30.92
CA LEU A 9 -4.59 38.41 -29.49
C LEU A 9 -5.03 37.18 -28.70
N LEU A 10 -6.23 36.65 -28.97
CA LEU A 10 -6.69 35.39 -28.37
C LEU A 10 -5.77 34.22 -28.72
N GLN A 11 -5.31 34.14 -29.96
CA GLN A 11 -4.37 33.09 -30.37
C GLN A 11 -3.08 33.18 -29.56
N LYS A 12 -2.47 34.37 -29.48
CA LYS A 12 -1.27 34.59 -28.67
C LYS A 12 -1.48 34.27 -27.19
N TYR A 13 -2.62 34.66 -26.63
CA TYR A 13 -2.97 34.35 -25.23
C TYR A 13 -3.03 32.85 -24.99
N PHE A 14 -3.65 32.08 -25.90
CA PHE A 14 -3.70 30.63 -25.79
C PHE A 14 -2.35 29.95 -26.04
N GLU A 15 -1.47 30.57 -26.83
CA GLU A 15 -0.09 30.13 -27.05
C GLU A 15 0.88 30.58 -25.94
N ALA A 16 0.40 31.36 -24.96
CA ALA A 16 1.19 31.98 -23.89
C ALA A 16 2.31 32.91 -24.43
N GLU A 17 2.05 33.57 -25.56
CA GLU A 17 2.95 34.55 -26.21
C GLU A 17 2.44 36.00 -26.08
N SER A 18 1.35 36.23 -25.34
CA SER A 18 0.83 37.57 -25.06
C SER A 18 1.67 38.32 -24.03
N SER A 19 1.75 39.63 -24.20
CA SER A 19 2.24 40.57 -23.19
C SER A 19 1.13 41.02 -22.23
N LEU A 20 1.50 41.57 -21.07
CA LEU A 20 0.53 42.11 -20.09
C LEU A 20 -0.38 43.21 -20.67
N ASP A 21 0.15 44.05 -21.56
CA ASP A 21 -0.63 45.10 -22.21
C ASP A 21 -1.67 44.51 -23.18
N GLU A 22 -1.29 43.48 -23.93
CA GLU A 22 -2.19 42.72 -24.82
C GLU A 22 -3.27 41.96 -24.03
N GLU A 23 -2.93 41.41 -22.87
CA GLU A 23 -3.89 40.77 -21.97
C GLU A 23 -4.88 41.77 -21.37
N ASN A 24 -4.42 42.96 -20.97
CA ASN A 24 -5.29 44.04 -20.54
C ASN A 24 -6.25 44.50 -21.65
N GLU A 25 -5.81 44.49 -22.91
CA GLU A 25 -6.65 44.76 -24.07
C GLU A 25 -7.76 43.70 -24.21
N LEU A 26 -7.43 42.41 -24.06
CA LEU A 26 -8.42 41.32 -24.05
C LEU A 26 -9.41 41.44 -22.88
N ILE A 27 -8.92 41.68 -21.67
CA ILE A 27 -9.77 41.87 -20.48
C ILE A 27 -10.74 43.04 -20.70
N THR A 28 -10.24 44.16 -21.23
CA THR A 28 -11.07 45.35 -21.50
C THR A 28 -12.13 45.05 -22.56
N TYR A 29 -11.75 44.39 -23.66
CA TYR A 29 -12.68 44.01 -24.72
C TYR A 29 -13.81 43.10 -24.21
N PHE A 30 -13.47 42.03 -23.49
CA PHE A 30 -14.45 41.06 -22.99
C PHE A 30 -15.28 41.56 -21.80
N THR A 31 -14.85 42.63 -21.12
CA THR A 31 -15.62 43.29 -20.05
C THR A 31 -16.39 44.53 -20.52
N SER A 32 -16.26 44.93 -21.78
CA SER A 32 -16.92 46.13 -22.35
C SER A 32 -18.44 46.03 -22.48
N GLY A 33 -19.01 44.82 -22.45
CA GLY A 33 -20.44 44.57 -22.62
C GLY A 33 -20.91 44.42 -24.07
N GLU A 34 -20.10 44.85 -25.05
CA GLU A 34 -20.38 44.73 -26.49
C GLU A 34 -19.33 43.83 -27.17
N VAL A 35 -19.58 42.52 -27.15
CA VAL A 35 -18.69 41.49 -27.71
C VAL A 35 -19.32 40.84 -28.95
N ASP A 36 -18.50 40.65 -29.99
CA ASP A 36 -18.88 39.98 -31.23
C ASP A 36 -19.49 38.59 -30.95
N GLU A 37 -20.52 38.20 -31.69
CA GLU A 37 -21.31 36.99 -31.44
C GLU A 37 -20.45 35.73 -31.44
N ASN A 38 -19.46 35.67 -32.34
CA ASN A 38 -18.52 34.55 -32.45
C ASN A 38 -17.52 34.46 -31.28
N LEU A 39 -17.37 35.55 -30.51
CA LEU A 39 -16.41 35.68 -29.43
C LEU A 39 -17.07 35.63 -28.04
N LYS A 40 -18.41 35.71 -27.95
CA LYS A 40 -19.16 35.63 -26.69
C LYS A 40 -18.81 34.41 -25.83
N LYS A 41 -18.41 33.29 -26.44
CA LYS A 41 -17.98 32.08 -25.74
C LYS A 41 -16.77 32.30 -24.81
N TYR A 42 -15.95 33.32 -25.04
CA TYR A 42 -14.74 33.60 -24.27
C TYR A 42 -14.98 34.60 -23.13
N VAL A 43 -16.13 35.29 -23.09
CA VAL A 43 -16.47 36.26 -22.04
C VAL A 43 -16.28 35.71 -20.62
N PRO A 44 -16.70 34.46 -20.29
CA PRO A 44 -16.52 33.92 -18.94
C PRO A 44 -15.06 33.73 -18.52
N MET A 45 -14.12 33.64 -19.46
CA MET A 45 -12.69 33.52 -19.12
C MET A 45 -12.12 34.84 -18.59
N PHE A 46 -12.62 35.97 -19.07
CA PHE A 46 -12.09 37.30 -18.76
C PHE A 46 -12.94 38.10 -17.77
N SER A 47 -14.19 37.66 -17.51
CA SER A 47 -15.17 38.43 -16.73
C SER A 47 -14.77 38.74 -15.29
N GLY A 48 -13.93 37.91 -14.67
CA GLY A 48 -13.41 38.11 -13.30
C GLY A 48 -12.02 38.71 -13.22
N MET A 49 -11.31 38.84 -14.36
CA MET A 49 -9.88 39.21 -14.35
C MET A 49 -9.66 40.67 -13.97
N LYS A 50 -10.58 41.57 -14.33
CA LYS A 50 -10.47 43.00 -14.00
C LYS A 50 -10.43 43.28 -12.49
N GLU A 51 -11.16 42.49 -11.70
CA GLU A 51 -11.18 42.62 -10.23
C GLU A 51 -9.94 41.98 -9.58
N LEU A 52 -9.44 40.90 -10.18
CA LEU A 52 -8.24 40.20 -9.75
C LEU A 52 -6.96 41.01 -10.00
N SER A 53 -6.86 41.68 -11.17
CA SER A 53 -5.71 42.53 -11.52
C SER A 53 -5.62 43.82 -10.69
N ALA A 54 -6.69 44.23 -10.00
CA ALA A 54 -6.72 45.44 -9.20
C ALA A 54 -6.12 45.28 -7.79
N ASN A 55 -5.99 44.05 -7.31
CA ASN A 55 -5.55 43.73 -5.95
C ASN A 55 -4.24 42.94 -5.96
N GLU A 56 -3.22 43.49 -6.60
CA GLU A 56 -1.88 42.93 -6.53
C GLU A 56 -1.28 43.27 -5.15
N ASN A 57 -1.22 42.29 -4.25
CA ASN A 57 -0.48 42.43 -3.00
C ASN A 57 0.99 42.06 -3.27
N PRO A 58 1.93 43.02 -3.29
CA PRO A 58 3.33 42.77 -3.60
C PRO A 58 4.02 41.86 -2.57
N ASP A 59 3.47 41.77 -1.35
CA ASP A 59 4.05 41.01 -0.23
C ASP A 59 3.48 39.59 -0.11
N LEU A 60 2.54 39.21 -0.99
CA LEU A 60 1.83 37.92 -0.92
C LEU A 60 2.78 36.72 -0.98
N GLY A 61 3.85 36.84 -1.77
CA GLY A 61 4.86 35.78 -1.91
C GLY A 61 5.62 35.53 -0.61
N ASP A 62 6.02 36.61 0.06
CA ASP A 62 6.76 36.55 1.32
C ASP A 62 5.85 36.07 2.47
N ASP A 63 4.61 36.54 2.53
CA ASP A 63 3.59 36.08 3.47
C ASP A 63 3.30 34.57 3.33
N LEU A 64 3.16 34.08 2.10
CA LEU A 64 2.95 32.66 1.81
C LEU A 64 4.16 31.83 2.23
N MET A 65 5.38 32.30 1.92
CA MET A 65 6.60 31.60 2.29
C MET A 65 6.73 31.51 3.82
N ASN A 66 6.48 32.61 4.53
CA ASN A 66 6.51 32.64 5.99
C ASN A 66 5.48 31.68 6.61
N PHE A 67 4.26 31.63 6.06
CA PHE A 67 3.23 30.71 6.51
C PHE A 67 3.62 29.24 6.32
N ILE A 68 4.18 28.89 5.15
CA ILE A 68 4.63 27.52 4.85
C ILE A 68 5.74 27.11 5.83
N LEU A 69 6.75 27.95 6.03
CA LEU A 69 7.89 27.66 6.92
C LEU A 69 7.47 27.52 8.39
N GLU A 70 6.58 28.38 8.87
CA GLU A 70 6.01 28.32 10.22
C GLU A 70 5.22 27.01 10.46
N SER A 71 4.50 26.54 9.43
CA SER A 71 3.69 25.32 9.51
C SER A 71 4.54 24.04 9.56
N GLU A 72 5.64 23.97 8.80
CA GLU A 72 6.51 22.80 8.72
C GLU A 72 7.25 22.51 10.05
N HIS A 73 7.63 23.57 10.78
CA HIS A 73 8.37 23.42 12.03
C HIS A 73 7.50 22.89 13.19
N LYS A 74 6.19 23.17 13.19
CA LYS A 74 5.29 22.83 14.30
C LYS A 74 4.95 21.34 14.37
N GLU A 75 4.90 20.63 13.25
CA GLU A 75 4.57 19.20 13.24
C GLU A 75 5.69 18.33 13.80
N LYS A 76 6.95 18.65 13.50
CA LYS A 76 8.12 17.83 13.86
C LYS A 76 8.40 17.80 15.37
N VAL A 77 8.11 18.89 16.09
CA VAL A 77 8.37 18.99 17.54
C VAL A 77 7.40 18.14 18.37
N LYS A 78 6.12 18.10 17.98
CA LYS A 78 5.09 17.33 18.69
C LYS A 78 5.34 15.83 18.63
N TYR A 79 5.75 15.33 17.46
CA TYR A 79 6.08 13.92 17.27
C TYR A 79 7.27 13.48 18.14
N ARG A 80 8.33 14.30 18.20
CA ARG A 80 9.51 13.98 19.02
C ARG A 80 9.20 13.90 20.51
N TRP A 81 8.39 14.81 21.03
CA TRP A 81 8.00 14.81 22.44
C TRP A 81 7.09 13.62 22.80
N MET A 82 6.16 13.27 21.90
CA MET A 82 5.30 12.10 22.06
C MET A 82 6.12 10.80 22.10
N TRP A 83 7.10 10.64 21.21
CA TRP A 83 7.99 9.47 21.23
C TRP A 83 8.84 9.39 22.51
N GLN A 84 9.31 10.52 23.03
CA GLN A 84 10.03 10.56 24.31
C GLN A 84 9.14 10.14 25.50
N MET A 85 7.87 10.55 25.51
CA MET A 85 6.91 10.11 26.54
C MET A 85 6.59 8.62 26.42
N VAL A 86 6.29 8.13 25.22
CA VAL A 86 5.94 6.72 24.99
C VAL A 86 7.11 5.79 25.33
N THR A 87 8.34 6.17 24.97
CA THR A 87 9.55 5.40 25.32
C THR A 87 9.83 5.39 26.82
N GLY A 88 9.60 6.52 27.50
CA GLY A 88 9.69 6.58 28.97
C GLY A 88 8.69 5.66 29.69
N ILE A 89 7.45 5.63 29.21
CA ILE A 89 6.40 4.73 29.76
C ILE A 89 6.74 3.26 29.46
N ALA A 90 7.18 2.94 28.25
CA ALA A 90 7.56 1.57 27.90
C ALA A 90 8.71 1.04 28.76
N ALA A 91 9.73 1.88 29.02
CA ALA A 91 10.86 1.52 29.87
C ALA A 91 10.42 1.22 31.32
N SER A 92 9.49 2.00 31.88
CA SER A 92 9.00 1.76 33.24
C SER A 92 8.20 0.46 33.34
N VAL A 93 7.38 0.14 32.34
CA VAL A 93 6.64 -1.13 32.26
C VAL A 93 7.60 -2.32 32.18
N ILE A 94 8.66 -2.24 31.36
CA ILE A 94 9.68 -3.29 31.26
C ILE A 94 10.36 -3.52 32.61
N VAL A 95 10.75 -2.44 33.31
CA VAL A 95 11.38 -2.55 34.63
C VAL A 95 10.44 -3.23 35.63
N VAL A 96 9.15 -2.92 35.62
CA VAL A 96 8.16 -3.57 36.49
C VAL A 96 8.02 -5.07 36.15
N ILE A 97 7.89 -5.42 34.88
CA ILE A 97 7.77 -6.82 34.44
C ILE A 97 9.01 -7.62 34.83
N LEU A 98 10.21 -7.09 34.58
CA LEU A 98 11.47 -7.73 34.96
C LEU A 98 11.60 -7.87 36.48
N SER A 99 11.17 -6.86 37.24
CA SER A 99 11.22 -6.91 38.70
C SER A 99 10.27 -7.97 39.28
N VAL A 100 9.03 -8.04 38.76
CA VAL A 100 8.06 -9.06 39.15
C VAL A 100 8.55 -10.45 38.75
N ASN A 101 9.09 -10.60 37.55
CA ASN A 101 9.62 -11.89 37.08
C ASN A 101 10.84 -12.33 37.89
N TYR A 102 11.76 -11.42 38.20
CA TYR A 102 12.92 -11.70 39.04
C TYR A 102 12.53 -12.12 40.46
N TYR A 103 11.53 -11.44 41.05
CA TYR A 103 11.02 -11.80 42.37
C TYR A 103 10.31 -13.16 42.36
N ASN A 104 9.48 -13.43 41.36
CA ASN A 104 8.81 -14.73 41.19
C ASN A 104 9.79 -15.87 40.88
N SER A 105 10.87 -15.61 40.14
CA SER A 105 11.87 -16.63 39.79
C SER A 105 12.70 -17.12 40.99
N ARG A 106 12.52 -16.52 42.18
CA ARG A 106 13.09 -17.05 43.43
C ARG A 106 12.27 -18.20 44.03
N THR A 107 11.14 -18.58 43.46
CA THR A 107 10.48 -19.82 43.83
C THR A 107 11.35 -20.99 43.38
N GLN A 108 12.10 -21.58 44.32
CA GLN A 108 12.71 -22.87 44.07
C GLN A 108 11.60 -23.88 43.78
N TRP A 109 11.69 -24.54 42.63
CA TRP A 109 10.78 -25.62 42.27
C TRP A 109 10.89 -26.68 43.36
N LYS A 110 9.85 -26.83 44.17
CA LYS A 110 9.81 -27.87 45.18
C LYS A 110 9.63 -29.20 44.44
N ASP A 111 10.59 -30.10 44.58
CA ASP A 111 10.49 -31.42 43.99
C ASP A 111 9.22 -32.13 44.49
N THR A 112 8.51 -32.78 43.57
CA THR A 112 7.28 -33.53 43.87
C THR A 112 7.61 -34.85 44.57
N PHE A 113 8.82 -35.38 44.36
CA PHE A 113 9.27 -36.62 44.97
C PHE A 113 10.54 -36.38 45.79
N THR A 114 10.54 -36.85 47.04
CA THR A 114 11.74 -36.81 47.90
C THR A 114 12.73 -37.94 47.57
N ASP A 115 12.26 -38.99 46.90
CA ASP A 115 13.03 -40.18 46.54
C ASP A 115 13.23 -40.24 45.01
N PRO A 116 14.49 -40.13 44.53
CA PRO A 116 14.81 -40.18 43.11
C PRO A 116 14.33 -41.44 42.39
N GLN A 117 14.30 -42.60 43.09
CA GLN A 117 13.89 -43.86 42.47
C GLN A 117 12.38 -43.88 42.18
N LYS A 118 11.57 -43.30 43.08
CA LYS A 118 10.12 -43.16 42.87
C LYS A 118 9.79 -42.17 41.76
N ALA A 119 10.53 -41.07 41.69
CA ALA A 119 10.39 -40.10 40.60
C ALA A 119 10.66 -40.76 39.24
N TYR A 120 11.74 -41.53 39.14
CA TYR A 120 12.10 -42.24 37.92
C TYR A 120 11.07 -43.29 37.51
N ALA A 121 10.54 -44.05 38.48
CA ALA A 121 9.52 -45.06 38.22
C ALA A 121 8.23 -44.44 37.65
N GLU A 122 7.74 -43.35 38.26
CA GLU A 122 6.53 -42.67 37.79
C GLU A 122 6.73 -41.96 36.44
N ALA A 123 7.92 -41.36 36.24
CA ALA A 123 8.29 -40.77 34.95
C ALA A 123 8.34 -41.84 33.84
N SER A 124 8.96 -42.99 34.10
CA SER A 124 9.06 -44.09 33.14
C SER A 124 7.68 -44.63 32.77
N LYS A 125 6.82 -44.83 33.78
CA LYS A 125 5.43 -45.26 33.58
C LYS A 125 4.62 -44.25 32.76
N THR A 126 4.83 -42.96 33.00
CA THR A 126 4.16 -41.89 32.25
C THR A 126 4.63 -41.86 30.80
N LEU A 127 5.94 -41.97 30.57
CA LEU A 127 6.51 -42.05 29.22
C LEU A 127 6.01 -43.27 28.47
N GLU A 128 5.93 -44.42 29.13
CA GLU A 128 5.37 -45.65 28.55
C GLU A 128 3.89 -45.47 28.16
N PHE A 129 3.09 -44.86 29.03
CA PHE A 129 1.69 -44.55 28.73
C PHE A 129 1.57 -43.61 27.52
N VAL A 130 2.36 -42.55 27.47
CA VAL A 130 2.37 -41.60 26.35
C VAL A 130 2.82 -42.29 25.06
N ALA A 131 3.88 -43.10 25.11
CA ALA A 131 4.35 -43.87 23.96
C ALA A 131 3.28 -44.84 23.45
N GLY A 132 2.56 -45.52 24.35
CA GLY A 132 1.44 -46.39 23.99
C GLY A 132 0.31 -45.62 23.28
N LYS A 133 -0.04 -44.42 23.77
CA LYS A 133 -1.03 -43.56 23.11
C LYS A 133 -0.55 -43.06 21.75
N TYR A 134 0.70 -42.65 21.66
CA TYR A 134 1.32 -42.17 20.43
C TYR A 134 1.35 -43.28 19.36
N ASN A 135 1.82 -44.47 19.70
CA ASN A 135 1.84 -45.62 18.81
C ASN A 135 0.44 -46.02 18.35
N LYS A 136 -0.56 -45.98 19.25
CA LYS A 136 -1.97 -46.20 18.89
C LYS A 136 -2.49 -45.12 17.93
N GLY A 137 -2.05 -43.87 18.08
CA GLY A 137 -2.34 -42.78 17.16
C GLY A 137 -1.74 -43.04 15.77
N LEU A 138 -0.46 -43.40 15.70
CA LEU A 138 0.21 -43.75 14.45
C LEU A 138 -0.44 -44.94 13.73
N ALA A 139 -0.84 -45.98 14.47
CA ALA A 139 -1.52 -47.14 13.90
C ALA A 139 -2.88 -46.77 13.24
N GLN A 140 -3.56 -45.74 13.75
CA GLN A 140 -4.79 -45.22 13.15
C GLN A 140 -4.53 -44.47 11.84
N LEU A 141 -3.29 -44.06 11.55
CA LEU A 141 -2.90 -43.42 10.29
C LEU A 141 -2.55 -44.43 9.19
N ASN A 142 -2.55 -45.75 9.47
CA ASN A 142 -2.38 -46.80 8.45
C ASN A 142 -3.24 -46.62 7.17
N PRO A 143 -4.51 -46.16 7.25
CA PRO A 143 -5.31 -45.91 6.05
C PRO A 143 -4.77 -44.78 5.16
N ILE A 144 -3.95 -43.87 5.67
CA ILE A 144 -3.36 -42.78 4.88
C ILE A 144 -2.40 -43.34 3.82
N GLY A 145 -1.64 -44.41 4.13
CA GLY A 145 -0.83 -45.11 3.11
C GLY A 145 -1.67 -45.78 2.01
N LYS A 146 -2.97 -46.02 2.25
CA LYS A 146 -3.89 -46.52 1.21
C LYS A 146 -4.37 -45.41 0.27
N ILE A 147 -4.28 -44.14 0.69
CA ILE A 147 -4.63 -43.00 -0.15
C ILE A 147 -3.67 -42.89 -1.34
N GLU A 148 -2.37 -43.16 -1.11
CA GLU A 148 -1.36 -43.21 -2.18
C GLU A 148 -1.75 -44.22 -3.28
N ASN A 149 -2.03 -45.46 -2.89
CA ASN A 149 -2.48 -46.52 -3.80
C ASN A 149 -3.83 -46.18 -4.49
N ALA A 150 -4.73 -45.49 -3.80
CA ALA A 150 -6.02 -45.07 -4.37
C ALA A 150 -5.87 -43.97 -5.43
N THR A 151 -4.78 -43.21 -5.40
CA THR A 151 -4.51 -42.15 -6.39
C THR A 151 -3.77 -42.63 -7.65
N ASP A 152 -3.25 -43.87 -7.68
CA ASP A 152 -2.52 -44.41 -8.83
C ASP A 152 -3.32 -44.47 -10.15
N PRO A 153 -4.60 -44.91 -10.17
CA PRO A 153 -5.42 -44.86 -11.39
C PRO A 153 -5.68 -43.43 -11.88
N LEU A 154 -5.79 -42.47 -10.95
CA LEU A 154 -5.97 -41.05 -11.26
C LEU A 154 -4.70 -40.43 -11.85
N ASN A 155 -3.54 -40.71 -11.24
CA ASN A 155 -2.24 -40.23 -11.71
C ASN A 155 -1.89 -40.77 -13.11
N SER A 156 -2.14 -42.06 -13.34
CA SER A 156 -1.96 -42.68 -14.66
C SER A 156 -2.90 -42.05 -15.71
N GLY A 157 -4.17 -41.84 -15.38
CA GLY A 157 -5.13 -41.13 -16.25
C GLY A 157 -4.71 -39.70 -16.60
N LEU A 158 -4.28 -38.92 -15.60
CA LEU A 158 -3.78 -37.55 -15.80
C LEU A 158 -2.53 -37.52 -16.69
N SER A 159 -1.61 -38.47 -16.51
CA SER A 159 -0.39 -38.55 -17.34
C SER A 159 -0.70 -38.88 -18.81
N PHE A 160 -1.72 -39.72 -19.05
CA PHE A 160 -2.19 -40.05 -20.38
C PHE A 160 -2.81 -38.83 -21.07
N LEU A 161 -3.66 -38.09 -20.34
CA LEU A 161 -4.26 -36.84 -20.84
C LEU A 161 -3.18 -35.81 -21.19
N ASN A 162 -2.20 -35.60 -20.31
CA ASN A 162 -1.10 -34.67 -20.57
C ASN A 162 -0.28 -35.05 -21.83
N LYS A 163 0.01 -36.34 -22.01
CA LYS A 163 0.66 -36.85 -23.24
C LYS A 163 -0.21 -36.62 -24.48
N GLY A 164 -1.52 -36.80 -24.37
CA GLY A 164 -2.48 -36.53 -25.44
C GLY A 164 -2.48 -35.05 -25.86
N PHE A 165 -2.55 -34.13 -24.90
CA PHE A 165 -2.46 -32.69 -25.17
C PHE A 165 -1.11 -32.29 -25.78
N GLY A 166 0.00 -32.86 -25.31
CA GLY A 166 1.32 -32.63 -25.90
C GLY A 166 1.39 -33.00 -27.38
N ARG A 167 0.85 -34.17 -27.75
CA ARG A 167 0.78 -34.61 -29.15
C ARG A 167 -0.10 -33.72 -30.02
N MET A 168 -1.22 -33.22 -29.49
CA MET A 168 -2.08 -32.29 -30.22
C MET A 168 -1.37 -30.97 -30.52
N ASN A 169 -0.60 -30.46 -29.55
CA ASN A 169 0.21 -29.26 -29.75
C ASN A 169 1.31 -29.49 -30.80
N GLU A 170 1.97 -30.65 -30.81
CA GLU A 170 2.93 -31.01 -31.85
C GLU A 170 2.28 -31.03 -33.25
N VAL A 171 1.11 -31.65 -33.39
CA VAL A 171 0.37 -31.68 -34.66
C VAL A 171 -0.07 -30.28 -35.09
N GLU A 172 -0.50 -29.42 -34.16
CA GLU A 172 -0.85 -28.03 -34.45
C GLU A 172 0.38 -27.24 -34.94
N THR A 173 1.54 -27.44 -34.31
CA THR A 173 2.79 -26.79 -34.75
C THR A 173 3.23 -27.28 -36.14
N LEU A 174 3.07 -28.57 -36.44
CA LEU A 174 3.34 -29.13 -37.77
C LEU A 174 2.40 -28.54 -38.82
N ASN A 175 1.09 -28.50 -38.55
CA ASN A 175 0.10 -27.91 -39.47
C ASN A 175 0.37 -26.41 -39.71
N LYS A 176 0.77 -25.66 -38.67
CA LYS A 176 1.20 -24.25 -38.81
C LYS A 176 2.47 -24.09 -39.65
N LYS A 177 3.40 -25.05 -39.63
CA LYS A 177 4.59 -25.05 -40.50
C LYS A 177 4.20 -25.32 -41.95
N PHE A 178 3.35 -26.31 -42.21
CA PHE A 178 2.89 -26.65 -43.57
C PHE A 178 2.00 -25.57 -44.22
N LYS A 179 1.34 -24.69 -43.45
CA LYS A 179 0.56 -23.56 -43.98
C LYS A 179 1.37 -22.28 -44.24
N LYS A 180 2.66 -22.26 -43.88
CA LYS A 180 3.57 -21.10 -44.07
C LYS A 180 4.55 -21.28 -45.24
N GLU A 181 4.52 -22.43 -45.91
CA GLU A 181 5.06 -22.66 -47.26
C GLU A 181 3.93 -22.56 -48.29
#